data_AF-A0A2Z6N6Z3-F1
#
_entry.id   AF-A0A2Z6N6Z3-F1
#
_cell.length_a   1.000
_cell.length_b   1.000
_cell.length_c   1.000
_cell.angle_alpha   90.00
_cell.angle_beta   90.00
_cell.angle_gamma   90.00
#
_symmetry.space_group_name_H-M   'P 1'
#
loop_
_entity.id
_entity.type
_entity.pdbx_description
1 polymer ?
#
loop_
_entity_poly.entity_id
_entity_poly.type
_entity_poly.pdbx_seq_one_letter_code
_entity_poly.pdbx_strand_id
1 'polypeptide(L)'
;HIERRYIEVPHGASWVDVSIKASGFDTPRKFYLDAVQLCPLERPLKWEKVVTFASSGAKGFSFKVISGQTLELVISQFWSSGIGSHETASVDFEVVFHGIKVNQEELIFDGSEAPVRIDAETLLISEELAPVAILNKIRVPYRPIDSKICALSADRDKLPSGKQILALILTYKVKLEDGAQVKPHIPLLNDRIYDTKFESQFYMISDSNKRVYSRGDAYPSSSNLPKGEYNLQLYLRHDNVQILEKMRHLVLFLERNLEEKDVIHLNFFSQPDGPLMGNGSFKSSLLIPGIKEGLYLGPPQKEKLPKNSQQGSVLVGAISYGKLPFADQEKKDPEKHPASCRISYVVPPNKVDEDKGKGSSLSTKKTVSERIKEEVRDAKLKVLGTLKQETDEERLEWKELAASLKSEYPKYTPLLAKILEGLVSRSNVKDKIHHDEEVIDAANNVIDSIDRDELARFFALKNDPEDEDAENIRKKFESTRDQLAEALYQKGLALAEIESLKDLDATERAKDVDSEQSTDGSSHPDLFEENFLELKKWVDVKSSKYGILTVTRERRSKRLGTALKVLCDIIQNDAESAKKKFYELKLSLLDEIGWKHLATYERQWMLVRFPPTLPLF
;
A
#
# COMPACT_ATOMS: atom_id res chain seq x y z
N HIS A 1 19.31 -9.12 -46.41
CA HIS A 1 18.20 -8.62 -47.25
C HIS A 1 17.13 -8.05 -46.33
N ILE A 2 16.53 -6.92 -46.71
CA ILE A 2 15.45 -6.26 -45.97
C ILE A 2 14.33 -6.07 -46.98
N GLU A 3 13.17 -6.67 -46.72
CA GLU A 3 11.98 -6.53 -47.53
C GLU A 3 10.99 -5.63 -46.77
N ARG A 4 10.45 -4.62 -47.45
CA ARG A 4 9.49 -3.67 -46.88
C ARG A 4 8.23 -3.64 -47.73
N ARG A 5 7.06 -3.70 -47.09
CA ARG A 5 5.76 -3.60 -47.73
C ARG A 5 4.95 -2.51 -47.05
N TYR A 6 4.41 -1.60 -47.85
CA TYR A 6 3.46 -0.58 -47.40
C TYR A 6 2.07 -1.05 -47.81
N ILE A 7 1.20 -1.25 -46.83
CA ILE A 7 -0.14 -1.81 -47.03
C ILE A 7 -1.14 -0.77 -46.52
N GLU A 8 -2.08 -0.38 -47.35
CA GLU A 8 -3.22 0.42 -46.90
C GLU A 8 -4.13 -0.47 -46.06
N VAL A 9 -4.25 -0.16 -44.76
CA VAL A 9 -5.07 -0.97 -43.85
C VAL A 9 -6.54 -0.77 -44.20
N PRO A 10 -7.28 -1.85 -44.52
CA PRO A 10 -8.68 -1.75 -44.91
C PRO A 10 -9.55 -1.04 -43.87
N HIS A 11 -10.57 -0.33 -44.35
CA HIS A 11 -11.54 0.30 -43.46
C HIS A 11 -12.27 -0.74 -42.60
N GLY A 12 -12.31 -0.49 -41.29
CA GLY A 12 -12.92 -1.39 -40.31
C GLY A 12 -11.97 -2.41 -39.70
N ALA A 13 -10.73 -2.53 -40.16
CA ALA A 13 -9.72 -3.37 -39.51
C ALA A 13 -9.30 -2.79 -38.15
N SER A 14 -9.19 -3.63 -37.13
CA SER A 14 -8.66 -3.26 -35.81
C SER A 14 -7.50 -4.15 -35.35
N TRP A 15 -7.31 -5.32 -35.95
CA TRP A 15 -6.10 -6.12 -35.82
C TRP A 15 -5.76 -6.84 -37.13
N VAL A 16 -4.56 -7.38 -37.19
CA VAL A 16 -4.06 -8.16 -38.31
C VAL A 16 -3.43 -9.45 -37.81
N ASP A 17 -3.66 -10.53 -38.54
CA ASP A 17 -3.00 -11.81 -38.37
C ASP A 17 -1.97 -12.00 -39.48
N VAL A 18 -0.71 -12.24 -39.08
CA VAL A 18 0.42 -12.44 -39.98
C VAL A 18 0.96 -13.85 -39.81
N SER A 19 0.88 -14.64 -40.88
CA SER A 19 1.45 -15.98 -40.95
C SER A 19 2.73 -15.96 -41.79
N ILE A 20 3.80 -16.51 -41.22
CA ILE A 20 5.13 -16.53 -41.83
C ILE A 20 5.55 -17.98 -41.99
N LYS A 21 5.81 -18.40 -43.22
CA LYS A 21 6.30 -19.73 -43.53
C LYS A 21 7.70 -19.63 -44.10
N ALA A 22 8.69 -20.12 -43.35
CA ALA A 22 10.07 -20.14 -43.78
C ALA A 22 10.45 -21.55 -44.27
N SER A 23 11.17 -21.63 -45.39
CA SER A 23 11.64 -22.89 -46.00
C SER A 23 12.94 -22.68 -46.79
N GLY A 24 13.53 -23.76 -47.34
CA GLY A 24 14.73 -23.65 -48.19
C GLY A 24 16.01 -23.31 -47.43
N PHE A 25 16.15 -23.77 -46.18
CA PHE A 25 17.39 -23.61 -45.41
C PHE A 25 17.74 -24.88 -44.62
N ASP A 26 19.03 -25.11 -44.46
CA ASP A 26 19.64 -26.27 -43.78
C ASP A 26 20.10 -25.98 -42.35
N THR A 27 20.13 -24.69 -41.98
CA THR A 27 20.62 -24.19 -40.70
C THR A 27 19.66 -23.15 -40.14
N PRO A 28 19.52 -23.03 -38.81
CA PRO A 28 18.51 -22.15 -38.22
C PRO A 28 18.53 -20.71 -38.74
N ARG A 29 17.34 -20.23 -39.16
CA ARG A 29 17.15 -18.86 -39.68
C ARG A 29 16.45 -17.98 -38.65
N LYS A 30 16.99 -16.79 -38.41
CA LYS A 30 16.45 -15.78 -37.49
C LYS A 30 16.05 -14.56 -38.29
N PHE A 31 14.81 -14.14 -38.13
CA PHE A 31 14.22 -12.98 -38.80
C PHE A 31 13.78 -11.94 -37.78
N TYR A 32 13.91 -10.67 -38.14
CA TYR A 32 13.38 -9.52 -37.43
C TYR A 32 12.19 -8.98 -38.22
N LEU A 33 11.06 -8.87 -37.54
CA LEU A 33 9.79 -8.38 -38.06
C LEU A 33 9.51 -7.04 -37.39
N ASP A 34 9.16 -6.04 -38.19
CA ASP A 34 8.83 -4.70 -37.73
C ASP A 34 7.55 -4.23 -38.42
N ALA A 35 6.59 -3.75 -37.66
CA ALA A 35 5.33 -3.21 -38.14
C ALA A 35 5.13 -1.83 -37.55
N VAL A 36 4.93 -0.82 -38.40
CA VAL A 36 4.80 0.58 -37.99
C VAL A 36 3.60 1.23 -38.67
N GLN A 37 2.79 1.96 -37.89
CA GLN A 37 1.82 2.94 -38.40
C GLN A 37 2.10 4.31 -37.79
N LEU A 38 2.05 5.33 -38.64
CA LEU A 38 2.18 6.72 -38.21
C LEU A 38 0.77 7.32 -38.08
N CYS A 39 0.38 7.65 -36.85
CA CYS A 39 -0.89 8.32 -36.57
C CYS A 39 -0.64 9.83 -36.34
N PRO A 40 -1.51 10.72 -36.85
CA PRO A 40 -1.33 12.17 -36.68
C PRO A 40 -1.24 12.58 -35.20
N LEU A 41 -0.22 13.36 -34.85
CA LEU A 41 0.01 13.91 -33.50
C LEU A 41 0.16 12.86 -32.38
N GLU A 42 0.40 11.61 -32.75
CA GLU A 42 0.61 10.51 -31.82
C GLU A 42 2.01 9.91 -32.01
N ARG A 43 2.45 9.12 -31.01
CA ARG A 43 3.65 8.30 -31.17
C ARG A 43 3.38 7.21 -32.21
N PRO A 44 4.38 6.81 -33.01
CA PRO A 44 4.22 5.70 -33.94
C PRO A 44 3.70 4.44 -33.23
N LEU A 45 2.65 3.84 -33.77
CA LEU A 45 2.19 2.52 -33.33
C LEU A 45 3.17 1.50 -33.88
N LYS A 46 3.94 0.87 -32.99
CA LYS A 46 5.02 -0.06 -33.34
C LYS A 46 4.75 -1.45 -32.78
N TRP A 47 4.96 -2.47 -33.61
CA TRP A 47 5.05 -3.87 -33.20
C TRP A 47 6.33 -4.48 -33.76
N GLU A 48 7.09 -5.18 -32.93
CA GLU A 48 8.35 -5.81 -33.34
C GLU A 48 8.46 -7.24 -32.80
N LYS A 49 9.05 -8.14 -33.59
CA LYS A 49 9.28 -9.52 -33.16
C LYS A 49 10.52 -10.12 -33.79
N VAL A 50 11.32 -10.78 -32.96
CA VAL A 50 12.42 -11.63 -33.42
C VAL A 50 11.96 -13.08 -33.42
N VAL A 51 12.13 -13.76 -34.55
CA VAL A 51 11.63 -15.12 -34.76
C VAL A 51 12.75 -16.00 -35.28
N THR A 52 12.99 -17.13 -34.61
CA THR A 52 13.93 -18.16 -35.06
C THR A 52 13.20 -19.39 -35.58
N PHE A 53 13.54 -19.85 -36.76
CA PHE A 53 13.12 -21.13 -37.34
C PHE A 53 14.31 -22.10 -37.30
N ALA A 54 14.17 -23.19 -36.55
CA ALA A 54 15.20 -24.23 -36.49
C ALA A 54 15.23 -25.08 -37.78
N SER A 55 14.06 -25.26 -38.38
CA SER A 55 13.82 -25.96 -39.65
C SER A 55 12.64 -25.30 -40.37
N SER A 56 12.35 -25.75 -41.60
CA SER A 56 11.17 -25.29 -42.34
C SER A 56 9.90 -25.41 -41.51
N GLY A 57 9.10 -24.34 -41.45
CA GLY A 57 7.90 -24.29 -40.63
C GLY A 57 7.16 -22.97 -40.75
N ALA A 58 6.01 -22.87 -40.07
CA ALA A 58 5.17 -21.68 -40.06
C ALA A 58 4.96 -21.14 -38.65
N LYS A 59 4.80 -19.82 -38.52
CA LYS A 59 4.45 -19.13 -37.27
C LYS A 59 3.47 -18.00 -37.54
N GLY A 60 2.45 -17.89 -36.69
CA GLY A 60 1.44 -16.83 -36.74
C GLY A 60 1.65 -15.78 -35.64
N PHE A 61 1.29 -14.54 -35.93
CA PHE A 61 1.32 -13.41 -35.00
C PHE A 61 0.11 -12.53 -35.19
N SER A 62 -0.42 -11.96 -34.12
CA SER A 62 -1.52 -11.00 -34.15
C SER A 62 -1.10 -9.68 -33.52
N PHE A 63 -1.39 -8.55 -34.16
CA PHE A 63 -1.10 -7.22 -33.60
C PHE A 63 -2.12 -6.15 -34.03
N LYS A 64 -2.17 -5.06 -33.26
CA LYS A 64 -3.12 -3.96 -33.46
C LYS A 64 -2.82 -3.22 -34.76
N VAL A 65 -3.88 -2.85 -35.49
CA VAL A 65 -3.78 -1.90 -36.61
C VAL A 65 -4.85 -0.83 -36.50
N ILE A 66 -4.59 0.34 -37.06
CA ILE A 66 -5.53 1.45 -37.19
C ILE A 66 -6.07 1.45 -38.63
N SER A 67 -7.40 1.33 -38.74
CA SER A 67 -8.14 1.36 -40.00
C SER A 67 -7.84 2.62 -40.82
N GLY A 68 -7.61 2.47 -42.13
CA GLY A 68 -7.40 3.58 -43.07
C GLY A 68 -6.03 4.26 -42.99
N GLN A 69 -5.11 3.76 -42.15
CA GLN A 69 -3.73 4.24 -42.07
C GLN A 69 -2.78 3.25 -42.74
N THR A 70 -1.71 3.74 -43.38
CA THR A 70 -0.71 2.86 -44.00
C THR A 70 0.08 2.10 -42.94
N LEU A 71 0.15 0.78 -43.08
CA LEU A 71 1.03 -0.12 -42.34
C LEU A 71 2.32 -0.35 -43.12
N GLU A 72 3.46 0.00 -42.53
CA GLU A 72 4.77 -0.47 -42.97
C GLU A 72 5.06 -1.81 -42.29
N LEU A 73 5.18 -2.90 -43.05
CA LEU A 73 5.59 -4.22 -42.57
C LEU A 73 6.95 -4.57 -43.18
N VAL A 74 7.93 -4.82 -42.32
CA VAL A 74 9.32 -5.09 -42.67
C VAL A 74 9.73 -6.46 -42.15
N ILE A 75 10.37 -7.25 -43.01
CA ILE A 75 11.15 -8.42 -42.59
C ILE A 75 12.62 -8.21 -42.96
N SER A 76 13.49 -8.59 -42.05
CA SER A 76 14.91 -8.78 -42.35
C SER A 76 15.45 -10.07 -41.74
N GLN A 77 16.45 -10.66 -42.38
CA GLN A 77 17.22 -11.74 -41.77
C GLN A 77 18.29 -11.14 -40.85
N PHE A 78 18.41 -11.70 -39.63
CA PHE A 78 19.42 -11.28 -38.67
C PHE A 78 20.82 -11.60 -39.20
N TRP A 79 21.76 -10.67 -39.03
CA TRP A 79 23.06 -10.69 -39.73
C TRP A 79 23.88 -11.97 -39.49
N SER A 80 23.83 -12.55 -38.28
CA SER A 80 24.58 -13.76 -37.93
C SER A 80 23.84 -15.06 -38.23
N SER A 81 22.66 -14.98 -38.84
CA SER A 81 21.83 -16.14 -39.12
C SER A 81 22.25 -16.84 -40.41
N GLY A 82 22.38 -18.16 -40.35
CA GLY A 82 22.73 -18.98 -41.52
C GLY A 82 24.19 -18.89 -41.95
N ILE A 83 25.08 -18.48 -41.04
CA ILE A 83 26.54 -18.50 -41.28
C ILE A 83 26.97 -19.93 -41.64
N GLY A 84 27.70 -20.07 -42.75
CA GLY A 84 28.21 -21.35 -43.25
C GLY A 84 27.25 -22.14 -44.14
N SER A 85 26.07 -21.61 -44.42
CA SER A 85 25.09 -22.20 -45.34
C SER A 85 25.12 -21.51 -46.69
N HIS A 86 25.01 -22.29 -47.76
CA HIS A 86 24.86 -21.80 -49.13
C HIS A 86 23.38 -21.73 -49.56
N GLU A 87 22.46 -22.21 -48.71
CA GLU A 87 21.03 -22.27 -48.99
C GLU A 87 20.35 -20.92 -48.72
N THR A 88 19.55 -20.47 -49.69
CA THR A 88 18.77 -19.24 -49.60
C THR A 88 17.40 -19.52 -48.99
N ALA A 89 17.16 -18.97 -47.81
CA ALA A 89 15.86 -19.11 -47.15
C ALA A 89 14.76 -18.41 -47.96
N SER A 90 13.69 -19.15 -48.28
CA SER A 90 12.44 -18.63 -48.82
C SER A 90 11.47 -18.35 -47.68
N VAL A 91 10.82 -17.19 -47.70
CA VAL A 91 9.83 -16.83 -46.68
C VAL A 91 8.55 -16.36 -47.35
N ASP A 92 7.46 -17.10 -47.11
CA ASP A 92 6.13 -16.73 -47.55
C ASP A 92 5.42 -15.95 -46.42
N PHE A 93 4.73 -14.88 -46.80
CA PHE A 93 3.99 -14.01 -45.90
C PHE A 93 2.52 -13.96 -46.29
N GLU A 94 1.66 -14.21 -45.32
CA GLU A 94 0.22 -14.04 -45.44
C GLU A 94 -0.24 -13.04 -44.37
N VAL A 95 -1.07 -12.07 -44.79
CA VAL A 95 -1.56 -10.97 -43.96
C VAL A 95 -3.08 -10.95 -44.08
N VAL A 96 -3.78 -11.18 -42.97
CA VAL A 96 -5.24 -11.21 -42.91
C VAL A 96 -5.73 -10.12 -41.97
N PHE A 97 -6.53 -9.20 -42.48
CA PHE A 97 -7.09 -8.11 -41.69
C PHE A 97 -8.44 -8.50 -41.10
N HIS A 98 -8.59 -8.20 -39.81
CA HIS A 98 -9.76 -8.49 -39.02
C HIS A 98 -10.24 -7.23 -38.31
N GLY A 99 -11.52 -7.19 -37.96
CA GLY A 99 -12.01 -6.03 -37.24
C GLY A 99 -13.45 -6.12 -36.76
N ILE A 100 -13.62 -5.81 -35.48
CA ILE A 100 -14.91 -5.51 -34.86
C ILE A 100 -14.83 -4.05 -34.46
N LYS A 101 -15.68 -3.24 -35.09
CA LYS A 101 -15.85 -1.83 -34.79
C LYS A 101 -16.97 -1.68 -33.79
N VAL A 102 -16.77 -0.83 -32.80
CA VAL A 102 -17.75 -0.48 -31.78
C VAL A 102 -18.05 1.01 -31.81
N ASN A 103 -19.19 1.40 -31.23
CA ASN A 103 -19.61 2.81 -31.13
C ASN A 103 -18.72 3.66 -30.20
N GLN A 104 -17.93 3.05 -29.31
CA GLN A 104 -17.03 3.75 -28.36
C GLN A 104 -15.68 3.02 -28.25
N GLU A 105 -14.58 3.70 -28.61
CA GLU A 105 -13.23 3.13 -28.55
C GLU A 105 -12.66 3.09 -27.12
N GLU A 106 -12.96 4.08 -26.29
CA GLU A 106 -12.70 4.07 -24.85
C GLU A 106 -14.02 4.06 -24.08
N LEU A 107 -14.18 3.09 -23.19
CA LEU A 107 -15.41 2.93 -22.43
C LEU A 107 -15.21 3.47 -21.02
N ILE A 108 -15.79 4.63 -20.75
CA ILE A 108 -15.87 5.20 -19.40
C ILE A 108 -17.32 5.11 -18.97
N PHE A 109 -17.59 4.45 -17.85
CA PHE A 109 -18.93 4.36 -17.33
C PHE A 109 -18.97 4.66 -15.83
N ASP A 110 -19.90 5.52 -15.45
CA ASP A 110 -20.12 5.94 -14.07
C ASP A 110 -20.92 4.87 -13.33
N GLY A 111 -20.48 4.47 -12.14
CA GLY A 111 -21.24 3.53 -11.31
C GLY A 111 -22.60 4.04 -10.82
N SER A 112 -22.92 5.29 -11.08
CA SER A 112 -24.22 5.93 -10.82
C SER A 112 -25.16 5.88 -12.04
N GLU A 113 -24.66 5.50 -13.22
CA GLU A 113 -25.42 5.47 -14.47
C GLU A 113 -25.98 4.08 -14.82
N ALA A 114 -26.82 4.04 -15.85
CA ALA A 114 -27.42 2.83 -16.39
C ALA A 114 -26.37 1.95 -17.14
N PRO A 115 -26.67 0.66 -17.39
CA PRO A 115 -25.83 -0.21 -18.21
C PRO A 115 -25.51 0.41 -19.57
N VAL A 116 -24.26 0.26 -20.03
CA VAL A 116 -23.81 0.89 -21.28
C VAL A 116 -24.10 0.00 -22.48
N ARG A 117 -24.77 0.57 -23.48
CA ARG A 117 -25.01 -0.10 -24.77
C ARG A 117 -23.80 0.02 -25.70
N ILE A 118 -23.32 -1.13 -26.16
CA ILE A 118 -22.26 -1.28 -27.14
C ILE A 118 -22.90 -1.80 -28.43
N ASP A 119 -22.77 -1.06 -29.52
CA ASP A 119 -23.16 -1.53 -30.85
C ASP A 119 -21.89 -1.99 -31.57
N ALA A 120 -21.81 -3.29 -31.86
CA ALA A 120 -20.69 -3.93 -32.55
C ALA A 120 -21.06 -4.22 -34.01
N GLU A 121 -20.11 -3.97 -34.93
CA GLU A 121 -20.22 -4.29 -36.36
C GLU A 121 -18.88 -4.79 -36.90
N THR A 122 -18.92 -5.67 -37.90
CA THR A 122 -17.76 -5.99 -38.74
C THR A 122 -18.01 -5.46 -40.15
N LEU A 123 -16.95 -5.04 -40.84
CA LEU A 123 -17.03 -4.51 -42.21
C LEU A 123 -16.31 -5.38 -43.25
N LEU A 124 -15.39 -6.25 -42.81
CA LEU A 124 -14.49 -6.98 -43.70
C LEU A 124 -15.00 -8.40 -43.97
N ILE A 125 -15.06 -9.20 -42.91
CA ILE A 125 -15.46 -10.60 -42.92
C ILE A 125 -16.37 -10.89 -41.74
N SER A 126 -17.07 -12.03 -41.77
CA SER A 126 -17.82 -12.48 -40.59
C SER A 126 -16.86 -12.77 -39.43
N GLU A 127 -17.20 -12.26 -38.24
CA GLU A 127 -16.35 -12.37 -37.04
C GLU A 127 -17.14 -12.96 -35.87
N GLU A 128 -16.51 -13.76 -35.03
CA GLU A 128 -17.10 -14.23 -33.77
C GLU A 128 -17.00 -13.11 -32.72
N LEU A 129 -18.14 -12.51 -32.38
CA LEU A 129 -18.25 -11.54 -31.29
C LEU A 129 -18.33 -12.30 -29.97
N ALA A 130 -17.26 -12.27 -29.18
CA ALA A 130 -17.12 -12.94 -27.90
C ALA A 130 -16.49 -11.97 -26.87
N PRO A 131 -17.29 -11.02 -26.34
CA PRO A 131 -16.76 -9.94 -25.53
C PRO A 131 -16.29 -10.41 -24.14
N VAL A 132 -15.15 -9.89 -23.71
CA VAL A 132 -14.56 -10.12 -22.38
C VAL A 132 -14.10 -8.77 -21.83
N ALA A 133 -14.57 -8.42 -20.63
CA ALA A 133 -14.16 -7.20 -19.95
C ALA A 133 -13.74 -7.49 -18.50
N ILE A 134 -12.58 -6.96 -18.14
CA ILE A 134 -11.97 -7.16 -16.82
C ILE A 134 -11.50 -5.81 -16.28
N LEU A 135 -11.78 -5.54 -15.00
CA LEU A 135 -11.16 -4.47 -14.23
C LEU A 135 -10.17 -5.10 -13.25
N ASN A 136 -8.88 -4.84 -13.45
CA ASN A 136 -7.77 -5.47 -12.72
C ASN A 136 -6.88 -4.46 -11.98
N LYS A 137 -7.13 -3.15 -12.15
CA LYS A 137 -6.38 -2.06 -11.54
C LYS A 137 -7.34 -1.09 -10.87
N ILE A 138 -6.89 -0.44 -9.81
CA ILE A 138 -7.59 0.69 -9.18
C ILE A 138 -6.67 1.91 -9.14
N ARG A 139 -7.21 3.07 -9.50
CA ARG A 139 -6.55 4.37 -9.40
C ARG A 139 -7.24 5.18 -8.32
N VAL A 140 -6.50 5.44 -7.24
CA VAL A 140 -7.00 6.26 -6.12
C VAL A 140 -6.45 7.68 -6.27
N PRO A 141 -7.31 8.72 -6.33
CA PRO A 141 -6.86 10.09 -6.45
C PRO A 141 -6.33 10.64 -5.12
N TYR A 142 -5.24 11.40 -5.19
CA TYR A 142 -4.65 12.12 -4.06
C TYR A 142 -4.48 13.60 -4.41
N ARG A 143 -4.88 14.46 -3.49
CA ARG A 143 -4.54 15.89 -3.52
C ARG A 143 -3.28 16.15 -2.71
N PRO A 144 -2.48 17.16 -3.10
CA PRO A 144 -1.30 17.52 -2.32
C PRO A 144 -1.73 18.09 -0.96
N ILE A 145 -1.05 17.67 0.10
CA ILE A 145 -1.19 18.21 1.46
C ILE A 145 -0.31 19.44 1.67
N ASP A 146 0.74 19.59 0.86
CA ASP A 146 1.67 20.72 0.87
C ASP A 146 2.13 21.03 -0.55
N SER A 147 2.39 22.31 -0.81
CA SER A 147 2.76 22.85 -2.12
C SER A 147 3.73 24.01 -1.95
N LYS A 148 4.98 23.81 -2.36
CA LYS A 148 6.06 24.79 -2.18
C LYS A 148 6.72 25.12 -3.51
N ILE A 149 6.73 26.41 -3.86
CA ILE A 149 7.53 26.94 -4.97
C ILE A 149 8.82 27.52 -4.40
N CYS A 150 9.96 27.18 -5.00
CA CYS A 150 11.26 27.73 -4.65
C CYS A 150 12.08 28.11 -5.89
N ALA A 151 12.88 29.16 -5.77
CA ALA A 151 13.94 29.45 -6.73
C ALA A 151 15.07 28.44 -6.57
N LEU A 152 15.53 27.88 -7.69
CA LEU A 152 16.70 27.00 -7.71
C LEU A 152 18.00 27.80 -7.66
N SER A 153 19.14 27.11 -7.67
CA SER A 153 20.45 27.75 -7.57
C SER A 153 20.70 28.69 -8.73
N ALA A 154 21.13 29.92 -8.46
CA ALA A 154 21.50 30.89 -9.49
C ALA A 154 22.80 30.54 -10.23
N ASP A 155 23.64 29.70 -9.63
CA ASP A 155 24.91 29.27 -10.22
C ASP A 155 24.71 28.14 -11.22
N ARG A 156 23.70 27.28 -11.00
CA ARG A 156 23.44 26.07 -11.81
C ARG A 156 22.19 26.18 -12.69
N ASP A 157 21.08 26.66 -12.12
CA ASP A 157 19.75 26.56 -12.71
C ASP A 157 19.28 27.90 -13.28
N LYS A 158 20.16 28.59 -14.00
CA LYS A 158 19.89 29.89 -14.62
C LYS A 158 20.03 29.78 -16.13
N LEU A 159 18.99 30.18 -16.85
CA LEU A 159 18.98 30.17 -18.31
C LEU A 159 19.90 31.29 -18.86
N PRO A 160 20.43 31.14 -20.09
CA PRO A 160 21.25 32.19 -20.73
C PRO A 160 20.54 33.54 -20.86
N SER A 161 19.20 33.56 -20.87
CA SER A 161 18.38 34.78 -20.84
C SER A 161 18.44 35.55 -19.52
N GLY A 162 19.08 34.99 -18.49
CA GLY A 162 19.12 35.52 -17.14
C GLY A 162 17.96 35.06 -16.25
N LYS A 163 16.96 34.35 -16.80
CA LYS A 163 15.85 33.81 -16.03
C LYS A 163 16.30 32.68 -15.10
N GLN A 164 15.87 32.76 -13.85
CA GLN A 164 16.07 31.72 -12.85
C GLN A 164 15.03 30.62 -13.02
N ILE A 165 15.45 29.35 -13.03
CA ILE A 165 14.53 28.22 -13.01
C ILE A 165 13.96 28.07 -11.60
N LEU A 166 12.65 27.83 -11.53
CA LEU A 166 11.91 27.59 -10.30
C LEU A 166 11.53 26.11 -10.22
N ALA A 167 11.31 25.63 -9.01
CA ALA A 167 10.72 24.32 -8.77
C ALA A 167 9.45 24.43 -7.95
N LEU A 168 8.46 23.60 -8.28
CA LEU A 168 7.28 23.32 -7.48
C LEU A 168 7.41 21.91 -6.90
N ILE A 169 7.34 21.82 -5.58
CA ILE A 169 7.33 20.57 -4.83
C ILE A 169 5.91 20.36 -4.30
N LEU A 170 5.26 19.29 -4.78
CA LEU A 170 3.95 18.85 -4.29
C LEU A 170 4.14 17.61 -3.42
N THR A 171 3.66 17.66 -2.18
CA THR A 171 3.74 16.52 -1.26
C THR A 171 2.36 15.90 -1.09
N TYR A 172 2.23 14.61 -1.33
CA TYR A 172 1.01 13.82 -1.19
C TYR A 172 1.18 12.81 -0.06
N LYS A 173 0.20 12.73 0.84
CA LYS A 173 0.17 11.72 1.91
C LYS A 173 -0.62 10.50 1.46
N VAL A 174 0.03 9.33 1.47
CA VAL A 174 -0.53 8.05 1.04
C VAL A 174 -0.57 7.12 2.24
N LYS A 175 -1.72 6.46 2.46
CA LYS A 175 -1.86 5.40 3.46
C LYS A 175 -2.18 4.09 2.76
N LEU A 176 -1.40 3.06 3.08
CA LEU A 176 -1.61 1.69 2.64
C LEU A 176 -2.06 0.85 3.82
N GLU A 177 -3.30 0.36 3.77
CA GLU A 177 -3.83 -0.55 4.80
C GLU A 177 -3.23 -1.95 4.71
N ASP A 178 -2.80 -2.34 3.51
CA ASP A 178 -2.10 -3.58 3.20
C ASP A 178 -0.96 -3.27 2.22
N GLY A 179 0.05 -4.15 2.18
CA GLY A 179 1.14 -4.01 1.22
C GLY A 179 0.64 -4.14 -0.21
N ALA A 180 1.11 -3.27 -1.10
CA ALA A 180 0.62 -3.23 -2.48
C ALA A 180 1.73 -2.87 -3.47
N GLN A 181 1.60 -3.37 -4.70
CA GLN A 181 2.35 -2.86 -5.83
C GLN A 181 1.68 -1.57 -6.33
N VAL A 182 2.39 -0.45 -6.22
CA VAL A 182 1.85 0.87 -6.56
C VAL A 182 2.61 1.51 -7.71
N LYS A 183 1.91 2.30 -8.53
CA LYS A 183 2.47 3.08 -9.62
C LYS A 183 1.88 4.50 -9.62
N PRO A 184 2.69 5.55 -9.46
CA PRO A 184 2.23 6.92 -9.65
C PRO A 184 1.72 7.14 -11.09
N HIS A 185 0.57 7.75 -11.21
CA HIS A 185 -0.04 8.07 -12.49
C HIS A 185 -0.49 9.53 -12.51
N ILE A 186 0.17 10.33 -13.35
CA ILE A 186 -0.08 11.77 -13.50
C ILE A 186 -0.44 12.01 -14.97
N PRO A 187 -1.73 11.90 -15.35
CA PRO A 187 -2.15 11.90 -16.76
C PRO A 187 -1.63 13.09 -17.58
N LEU A 188 -1.49 14.26 -16.95
CA LEU A 188 -1.05 15.48 -17.63
C LEU A 188 0.42 15.44 -18.08
N LEU A 189 1.23 14.64 -17.40
CA LEU A 189 2.70 14.69 -17.41
C LEU A 189 3.33 13.38 -17.92
N ASN A 190 2.77 12.24 -17.53
CA ASN A 190 3.27 10.93 -17.93
C ASN A 190 3.27 10.76 -19.45
N ASP A 191 4.17 9.90 -19.93
CA ASP A 191 4.37 9.56 -21.33
C ASP A 191 4.75 10.76 -22.22
N ARG A 192 5.28 11.83 -21.61
CA ARG A 192 5.73 13.05 -22.31
C ARG A 192 7.09 13.48 -21.77
N ILE A 193 8.11 13.53 -22.63
CA ILE A 193 9.48 13.91 -22.24
C ILE A 193 9.86 15.22 -22.91
N TYR A 194 9.92 15.23 -24.25
CA TYR A 194 10.39 16.40 -25.01
C TYR A 194 9.23 17.29 -25.48
N ASP A 195 8.02 16.77 -25.45
CA ASP A 195 6.78 17.41 -25.85
C ASP A 195 6.03 18.05 -24.67
N THR A 196 6.51 17.84 -23.43
CA THR A 196 6.04 18.58 -22.25
C THR A 196 6.64 19.99 -22.22
N LYS A 197 5.92 20.93 -21.59
CA LYS A 197 6.41 22.30 -21.36
C LYS A 197 7.20 22.43 -20.05
N PHE A 198 7.22 21.38 -19.25
CA PHE A 198 7.99 21.34 -18.00
C PHE A 198 9.39 20.78 -18.27
N GLU A 199 10.37 21.29 -17.53
CA GLU A 199 11.77 20.86 -17.64
C GLU A 199 12.05 19.57 -16.86
N SER A 200 11.15 19.20 -15.93
CA SER A 200 11.29 18.03 -15.05
C SER A 200 9.95 17.65 -14.43
N GLN A 201 9.77 16.35 -14.16
CA GLN A 201 8.60 15.79 -13.48
C GLN A 201 8.94 14.60 -12.56
N PHE A 202 10.09 14.69 -11.87
CA PHE A 202 10.55 13.63 -10.99
C PHE A 202 9.61 13.43 -9.81
N TYR A 203 9.38 12.17 -9.45
CA TYR A 203 8.72 11.83 -8.19
C TYR A 203 9.63 11.00 -7.28
N MET A 204 9.36 11.07 -5.97
CA MET A 204 9.99 10.26 -4.94
C MET A 204 8.93 9.77 -3.95
N ILE A 205 8.93 8.49 -3.62
CA ILE A 205 8.09 7.90 -2.57
C ILE A 205 8.98 7.53 -1.39
N SER A 206 8.68 8.09 -0.21
CA SER A 206 9.39 7.82 1.04
C SER A 206 8.44 7.54 2.20
N ASP A 207 8.88 6.81 3.21
CA ASP A 207 8.11 6.61 4.44
C ASP A 207 8.26 7.77 5.44
N SER A 208 7.67 7.63 6.63
CA SER A 208 7.80 8.55 7.76
C SER A 208 9.25 8.71 8.27
N ASN A 209 10.11 7.73 8.05
CA ASN A 209 11.52 7.75 8.40
C ASN A 209 12.40 8.38 7.30
N LYS A 210 11.79 8.92 6.23
CA LYS A 210 12.46 9.47 5.04
C LYS A 210 13.22 8.42 4.22
N ARG A 211 12.99 7.13 4.46
CA ARG A 211 13.53 6.06 3.63
C ARG A 211 12.83 6.10 2.28
N VAL A 212 13.62 6.17 1.21
CA VAL A 212 13.09 6.19 -0.16
C VAL A 212 12.86 4.77 -0.66
N TYR A 213 11.64 4.52 -1.16
CA TYR A 213 11.23 3.24 -1.74
C TYR A 213 11.23 3.26 -3.27
N SER A 214 10.84 4.39 -3.86
CA SER A 214 10.69 4.51 -5.31
C SER A 214 10.99 5.92 -5.79
N ARG A 215 11.52 6.03 -7.01
CA ARG A 215 11.76 7.27 -7.74
C ARG A 215 11.45 7.03 -9.22
N GLY A 216 11.00 8.06 -9.92
CA GLY A 216 10.73 7.96 -11.36
C GLY A 216 10.40 9.32 -11.96
N ASP A 217 9.99 9.31 -13.22
CA ASP A 217 9.75 10.50 -14.04
C ASP A 217 8.64 10.20 -15.08
N ALA A 218 8.81 10.57 -16.36
CA ALA A 218 7.81 10.47 -17.43
C ALA A 218 7.20 9.08 -17.62
N TYR A 219 7.95 8.02 -17.32
CA TYR A 219 7.50 6.63 -17.41
C TYR A 219 7.56 5.95 -16.03
N PRO A 220 6.57 6.19 -15.15
CA PRO A 220 6.58 5.59 -13.82
C PRO A 220 6.55 4.06 -13.89
N SER A 221 7.41 3.44 -13.09
CA SER A 221 7.42 1.99 -12.87
C SER A 221 6.67 1.63 -11.59
N SER A 222 6.16 0.40 -11.55
CA SER A 222 5.51 -0.13 -10.36
C SER A 222 6.53 -0.47 -9.27
N SER A 223 6.21 -0.17 -8.01
CA SER A 223 7.04 -0.45 -6.84
C SER A 223 6.23 -1.11 -5.72
N ASN A 224 6.79 -2.13 -5.08
CA ASN A 224 6.15 -2.80 -3.96
C ASN A 224 6.38 -2.00 -2.68
N LEU A 225 5.28 -1.58 -2.05
CA LEU A 225 5.30 -0.89 -0.77
C LEU A 225 4.61 -1.76 0.28
N PRO A 226 5.22 -1.97 1.46
CA PRO A 226 4.54 -2.62 2.57
C PRO A 226 3.38 -1.75 3.10
N LYS A 227 2.59 -2.32 3.99
CA LYS A 227 1.62 -1.56 4.78
C LYS A 227 2.30 -0.39 5.49
N GLY A 228 1.63 0.76 5.57
CA GLY A 228 2.17 1.94 6.24
C GLY A 228 1.76 3.28 5.63
N GLU A 229 2.37 4.35 6.14
CA GLU A 229 2.19 5.71 5.66
C GLU A 229 3.40 6.19 4.86
N TYR A 230 3.13 6.84 3.74
CA TYR A 230 4.12 7.31 2.79
C TYR A 230 3.86 8.75 2.37
N ASN A 231 4.94 9.43 1.98
CA ASN A 231 4.92 10.71 1.30
C ASN A 231 5.40 10.49 -0.13
N LEU A 232 4.60 10.93 -1.09
CA LEU A 232 5.02 11.06 -2.48
C LEU A 232 5.31 12.53 -2.75
N GLN A 233 6.53 12.86 -3.14
CA GLN A 233 6.92 14.20 -3.57
C GLN A 233 7.03 14.23 -5.09
N LEU A 234 6.29 15.13 -5.73
CA LEU A 234 6.40 15.44 -7.16
C LEU A 234 7.13 16.76 -7.34
N TYR A 235 8.16 16.76 -8.17
CA TYR A 235 9.09 17.86 -8.40
C TYR A 235 8.97 18.35 -9.85
N LEU A 236 8.39 19.53 -10.02
CA LEU A 236 8.18 20.15 -11.33
C LEU A 236 9.08 21.36 -11.50
N ARG A 237 9.76 21.48 -12.64
CA ARG A 237 10.62 22.62 -12.96
C ARG A 237 10.07 23.45 -14.11
N HIS A 238 10.14 24.77 -13.97
CA HIS A 238 9.83 25.72 -15.03
C HIS A 238 10.42 27.11 -14.72
N ASP A 239 10.82 27.85 -15.74
CA ASP A 239 11.20 29.28 -15.64
C ASP A 239 10.02 30.26 -15.41
N ASN A 240 8.77 29.80 -15.43
CA ASN A 240 7.57 30.64 -15.33
C ASN A 240 6.73 30.27 -14.11
N VAL A 241 6.74 31.15 -13.11
CA VAL A 241 6.00 30.97 -11.86
C VAL A 241 4.49 30.80 -12.07
N GLN A 242 3.90 31.48 -13.06
CA GLN A 242 2.45 31.42 -13.31
C GLN A 242 2.00 30.04 -13.79
N ILE A 243 2.88 29.29 -14.46
CA ILE A 243 2.61 27.91 -14.88
C ILE A 243 2.69 26.99 -13.66
N LEU A 244 3.70 27.18 -12.79
CA LEU A 244 3.83 26.41 -11.54
C LEU A 244 2.64 26.68 -10.59
N GLU A 245 2.18 27.92 -10.47
CA GLU A 245 1.02 28.29 -9.64
C GLU A 245 -0.25 27.52 -10.05
N LYS A 246 -0.48 27.32 -11.36
CA LYS A 246 -1.61 26.52 -11.87
C LYS A 246 -1.52 25.04 -11.51
N MET A 247 -0.34 24.55 -11.16
CA MET A 247 -0.08 23.14 -10.84
C MET A 247 -0.16 22.84 -9.34
N ARG A 248 -0.36 23.85 -8.47
CA ARG A 248 -0.38 23.66 -7.01
C ARG A 248 -1.40 22.62 -6.51
N HIS A 249 -2.49 22.45 -7.25
CA HIS A 249 -3.59 21.54 -6.90
C HIS A 249 -3.64 20.30 -7.81
N LEU A 250 -2.55 19.99 -8.51
CA LEU A 250 -2.48 18.83 -9.40
C LEU A 250 -2.86 17.55 -8.66
N VAL A 251 -3.93 16.90 -9.10
CA VAL A 251 -4.34 15.60 -8.57
C VAL A 251 -3.45 14.53 -9.19
N LEU A 252 -2.92 13.67 -8.34
CA LEU A 252 -2.16 12.50 -8.73
C LEU A 252 -3.00 11.25 -8.46
N PHE A 253 -2.93 10.26 -9.35
CA PHE A 253 -3.48 8.94 -9.06
C PHE A 253 -2.38 8.01 -8.59
N LEU A 254 -2.66 7.22 -7.57
CA LEU A 254 -1.84 6.05 -7.25
C LEU A 254 -2.56 4.82 -7.78
N GLU A 255 -2.01 4.24 -8.85
CA GLU A 255 -2.50 3.01 -9.46
C GLU A 255 -2.01 1.80 -8.67
N ARG A 256 -2.88 0.82 -8.42
CA ARG A 256 -2.57 -0.46 -7.78
C ARG A 256 -3.18 -1.59 -8.58
N ASN A 257 -2.46 -2.69 -8.73
CA ASN A 257 -3.03 -3.92 -9.25
C ASN A 257 -3.93 -4.56 -8.18
N LEU A 258 -5.08 -5.07 -8.59
CA LEU A 258 -5.95 -5.86 -7.73
C LEU A 258 -5.37 -7.27 -7.57
N GLU A 259 -5.54 -7.87 -6.40
CA GLU A 259 -5.23 -9.29 -6.21
C GLU A 259 -6.19 -10.13 -7.06
N GLU A 260 -5.79 -11.33 -7.45
CA GLU A 260 -6.56 -12.20 -8.37
C GLU A 260 -8.00 -12.45 -7.87
N LYS A 261 -8.20 -12.55 -6.56
CA LYS A 261 -9.52 -12.70 -5.92
C LYS A 261 -10.41 -11.46 -6.03
N ASP A 262 -9.81 -10.28 -6.20
CA ASP A 262 -10.47 -8.97 -6.27
C ASP A 262 -10.61 -8.47 -7.71
N VAL A 263 -10.09 -9.21 -8.70
CA VAL A 263 -10.27 -8.89 -10.13
C VAL A 263 -11.74 -9.00 -10.50
N ILE A 264 -12.26 -7.95 -11.13
CA ILE A 264 -13.68 -7.85 -11.44
C ILE A 264 -13.90 -8.21 -12.91
N HIS A 265 -14.59 -9.33 -13.13
CA HIS A 265 -15.12 -9.69 -14.44
C HIS A 265 -16.49 -9.05 -14.64
N LEU A 266 -16.64 -8.29 -15.71
CA LEU A 266 -17.90 -7.64 -16.05
C LEU A 266 -18.77 -8.57 -16.92
N ASN A 267 -20.08 -8.42 -16.77
CA ASN A 267 -21.06 -9.24 -17.46
C ASN A 267 -21.69 -8.47 -18.62
N PHE A 268 -21.95 -9.19 -19.71
CA PHE A 268 -22.64 -8.68 -20.89
C PHE A 268 -24.06 -9.24 -20.97
N PHE A 269 -24.98 -8.47 -21.54
CA PHE A 269 -26.40 -8.79 -21.62
C PHE A 269 -26.97 -8.43 -22.98
N SER A 270 -27.96 -9.19 -23.46
CA SER A 270 -28.63 -8.93 -24.73
C SER A 270 -29.73 -7.87 -24.63
N GLN A 271 -30.12 -7.48 -23.41
CA GLN A 271 -31.23 -6.56 -23.14
C GLN A 271 -30.79 -5.52 -22.08
N PRO A 272 -31.34 -4.29 -22.13
CA PRO A 272 -30.93 -3.20 -21.23
C PRO A 272 -31.18 -3.52 -19.76
N ASP A 273 -32.30 -4.18 -19.44
CA ASP A 273 -32.69 -4.53 -18.07
C ASP A 273 -32.05 -5.84 -17.56
N GLY A 274 -31.25 -6.51 -18.40
CA GLY A 274 -30.60 -7.78 -18.07
C GLY A 274 -29.77 -7.75 -16.76
N PRO A 275 -28.95 -6.70 -16.51
CA PRO A 275 -28.21 -6.56 -15.25
C PRO A 275 -29.11 -6.50 -14.01
N LEU A 276 -30.31 -5.93 -14.13
CA LEU A 276 -31.26 -5.79 -13.03
C LEU A 276 -32.06 -7.08 -12.82
N MET A 277 -32.51 -7.70 -13.91
CA MET A 277 -33.34 -8.91 -13.87
C MET A 277 -32.52 -10.19 -13.63
N GLY A 278 -31.20 -10.16 -13.84
CA GLY A 278 -30.33 -11.33 -13.70
C GLY A 278 -30.52 -12.40 -14.79
N ASN A 279 -31.21 -12.07 -15.88
CA ASN A 279 -31.44 -12.93 -17.03
C ASN A 279 -30.89 -12.31 -18.33
N GLY A 280 -30.84 -13.07 -19.43
CA GLY A 280 -30.42 -12.55 -20.73
C GLY A 280 -28.92 -12.25 -20.87
N SER A 281 -28.05 -13.03 -20.20
CA SER A 281 -26.59 -12.93 -20.35
C SER A 281 -26.16 -13.15 -21.80
N PHE A 282 -25.32 -12.27 -22.33
CA PHE A 282 -24.69 -12.40 -23.65
C PHE A 282 -23.34 -13.12 -23.52
N LYS A 283 -23.09 -14.12 -24.37
CA LYS A 283 -21.84 -14.89 -24.38
C LYS A 283 -21.05 -14.69 -25.67
N SER A 284 -21.68 -15.02 -26.79
CA SER A 284 -21.12 -14.77 -28.11
C SER A 284 -22.20 -14.79 -29.19
N SER A 285 -21.86 -14.22 -30.35
CA SER A 285 -22.65 -14.25 -31.58
C SER A 285 -21.73 -14.24 -32.81
N LEU A 286 -22.31 -14.44 -33.99
CA LEU A 286 -21.60 -14.27 -35.26
C LEU A 286 -22.01 -12.94 -35.88
N LEU A 287 -21.07 -12.00 -35.98
CA LEU A 287 -21.27 -10.75 -36.70
C LEU A 287 -21.17 -10.99 -38.20
N ILE A 288 -22.17 -10.52 -38.93
CA ILE A 288 -22.21 -10.55 -40.39
C ILE A 288 -21.80 -9.16 -40.89
N PRO A 289 -20.96 -9.05 -41.93
CA PRO A 289 -20.53 -7.77 -42.48
C PRO A 289 -21.70 -6.81 -42.75
N GLY A 290 -21.60 -5.60 -42.18
CA GLY A 290 -22.59 -4.53 -42.32
C GLY A 290 -23.82 -4.62 -41.40
N ILE A 291 -23.98 -5.68 -40.62
CA ILE A 291 -25.05 -5.78 -39.62
C ILE A 291 -24.52 -5.36 -38.25
N LYS A 292 -25.25 -4.44 -37.60
CA LYS A 292 -24.99 -4.01 -36.22
C LYS A 292 -25.69 -4.92 -35.23
N GLU A 293 -24.96 -5.33 -34.20
CA GLU A 293 -25.51 -6.05 -33.06
C GLU A 293 -25.29 -5.26 -31.76
N GLY A 294 -26.36 -5.06 -30.99
CA GLY A 294 -26.32 -4.33 -29.72
C GLY A 294 -26.21 -5.27 -28.54
N LEU A 295 -25.26 -5.00 -27.64
CA LEU A 295 -25.09 -5.67 -26.37
C LEU A 295 -24.93 -4.65 -25.24
N TYR A 296 -25.18 -5.05 -23.99
CA TYR A 296 -25.18 -4.16 -22.83
C TYR A 296 -24.14 -4.64 -21.82
N LEU A 297 -23.28 -3.73 -21.37
CA LEU A 297 -22.32 -3.97 -20.30
C LEU A 297 -22.95 -3.59 -18.95
N GLY A 298 -23.07 -4.56 -18.05
CA GLY A 298 -23.59 -4.33 -16.71
C GLY A 298 -22.52 -3.81 -15.74
N PRO A 299 -22.90 -2.93 -14.79
CA PRO A 299 -21.96 -2.45 -13.79
C PRO A 299 -21.53 -3.56 -12.81
N PRO A 300 -20.36 -3.43 -12.19
CA PRO A 300 -19.93 -4.37 -11.16
C PRO A 300 -20.86 -4.32 -9.96
N GLN A 301 -21.11 -5.49 -9.36
CA GLN A 301 -21.88 -5.58 -8.11
C GLN A 301 -21.14 -4.86 -6.98
N LYS A 302 -21.88 -4.10 -6.15
CA LYS A 302 -21.29 -3.28 -5.08
C LYS A 302 -20.43 -4.08 -4.11
N GLU A 303 -20.82 -5.32 -3.81
CA GLU A 303 -20.08 -6.25 -2.93
C GLU A 303 -18.70 -6.65 -3.49
N LYS A 304 -18.51 -6.56 -4.82
CA LYS A 304 -17.25 -6.90 -5.49
C LYS A 304 -16.31 -5.71 -5.62
N LEU A 305 -16.71 -4.51 -5.15
CA LEU A 305 -15.83 -3.36 -5.16
C LEU A 305 -14.76 -3.50 -4.07
N PRO A 306 -13.48 -3.18 -4.35
CA PRO A 306 -12.41 -3.30 -3.36
C PRO A 306 -12.68 -2.45 -2.12
N LYS A 307 -12.33 -2.95 -0.93
CA LYS A 307 -12.60 -2.32 0.38
C LYS A 307 -12.00 -0.91 0.60
N ASN A 308 -11.17 -0.44 -0.35
CA ASN A 308 -10.50 0.86 -0.32
C ASN A 308 -10.85 1.76 -1.52
N SER A 309 -12.01 1.56 -2.13
CA SER A 309 -12.51 2.36 -3.26
C SER A 309 -13.31 3.58 -2.76
N GLN A 310 -12.63 4.67 -2.44
CA GLN A 310 -13.29 5.93 -2.11
C GLN A 310 -13.92 6.57 -3.36
N GLN A 311 -14.90 7.46 -3.18
CA GLN A 311 -15.49 8.23 -4.27
C GLN A 311 -14.40 8.92 -5.11
N GLY A 312 -14.55 8.87 -6.44
CA GLY A 312 -13.56 9.40 -7.37
C GLY A 312 -12.39 8.46 -7.66
N SER A 313 -12.31 7.31 -6.99
CA SER A 313 -11.46 6.21 -7.44
C SER A 313 -11.96 5.68 -8.78
N VAL A 314 -11.03 5.22 -9.62
CA VAL A 314 -11.34 4.69 -10.95
C VAL A 314 -10.80 3.28 -11.04
N LEU A 315 -11.67 2.30 -11.25
CA LEU A 315 -11.27 0.95 -11.62
C LEU A 315 -10.95 0.93 -13.11
N VAL A 316 -9.82 0.32 -13.49
CA VAL A 316 -9.31 0.31 -14.86
C VAL A 316 -9.00 -1.12 -15.26
N GLY A 317 -9.20 -1.42 -16.54
CA GLY A 317 -8.71 -2.64 -17.15
C GLY A 317 -8.93 -2.61 -18.66
N ALA A 318 -9.25 -3.75 -19.24
CA ALA A 318 -9.42 -3.90 -20.68
C ALA A 318 -10.69 -4.65 -21.06
N ILE A 319 -11.18 -4.34 -22.27
CA ILE A 319 -12.25 -5.05 -22.96
C ILE A 319 -11.76 -5.50 -24.34
N SER A 320 -12.10 -6.73 -24.73
CA SER A 320 -11.85 -7.28 -26.06
C SER A 320 -13.15 -7.86 -26.61
N TYR A 321 -13.39 -7.75 -27.91
CA TYR A 321 -14.63 -8.20 -28.55
C TYR A 321 -14.49 -9.46 -29.41
N GLY A 322 -13.31 -9.69 -29.99
CA GLY A 322 -13.05 -10.80 -30.90
C GLY A 322 -12.34 -11.96 -30.24
N LYS A 323 -12.33 -13.11 -30.92
CA LYS A 323 -11.57 -14.29 -30.56
C LYS A 323 -10.32 -14.39 -31.43
N LEU A 324 -9.18 -14.69 -30.81
CA LEU A 324 -7.92 -14.87 -31.53
C LEU A 324 -7.70 -16.33 -31.94
N PRO A 325 -7.24 -16.59 -33.17
CA PRO A 325 -6.92 -17.94 -33.63
C PRO A 325 -5.63 -18.50 -32.99
N PHE A 326 -4.67 -17.63 -32.67
CA PHE A 326 -3.34 -18.03 -32.15
C PHE A 326 -3.15 -17.85 -30.64
N ALA A 327 -4.22 -17.57 -29.88
CA ALA A 327 -4.14 -17.38 -28.43
C ALA A 327 -4.25 -18.72 -27.68
N ASP A 328 -3.34 -18.95 -26.72
CA ASP A 328 -3.47 -20.05 -25.75
C ASP A 328 -4.80 -19.93 -25.00
N GLN A 329 -5.64 -20.97 -25.11
CA GLN A 329 -6.99 -21.02 -24.56
C GLN A 329 -7.05 -20.88 -23.02
N GLU A 330 -5.91 -20.95 -22.33
CA GLU A 330 -5.84 -21.02 -20.86
C GLU A 330 -5.88 -19.67 -20.13
N LYS A 331 -5.81 -18.51 -20.81
CA LYS A 331 -6.00 -17.20 -20.15
C LYS A 331 -6.75 -16.21 -21.05
N LYS A 332 -8.07 -16.09 -20.86
CA LYS A 332 -8.93 -15.06 -21.48
C LYS A 332 -8.67 -13.67 -20.89
N ASP A 333 -7.42 -13.21 -20.97
CA ASP A 333 -7.03 -11.87 -20.56
C ASP A 333 -7.26 -10.90 -21.73
N PRO A 334 -8.22 -9.96 -21.63
CA PRO A 334 -8.51 -9.02 -22.71
C PRO A 334 -7.31 -8.13 -23.02
N GLU A 335 -6.37 -7.86 -22.09
CA GLU A 335 -5.18 -7.06 -22.36
C GLU A 335 -4.24 -7.72 -23.40
N LYS A 336 -4.32 -9.04 -23.58
CA LYS A 336 -3.54 -9.76 -24.60
C LYS A 336 -4.14 -9.67 -25.99
N HIS A 337 -5.39 -9.24 -26.11
CA HIS A 337 -6.01 -9.05 -27.41
C HIS A 337 -5.41 -7.81 -28.11
N PRO A 338 -4.98 -7.90 -29.37
CA PRO A 338 -4.34 -6.79 -30.08
C PRO A 338 -5.29 -5.59 -30.22
N ALA A 339 -6.55 -5.83 -30.54
CA ALA A 339 -7.60 -4.81 -30.58
C ALA A 339 -8.30 -4.62 -29.21
N SER A 340 -7.57 -4.76 -28.10
CA SER A 340 -8.14 -4.46 -26.79
C SER A 340 -8.33 -2.96 -26.61
N CYS A 341 -9.43 -2.62 -25.96
CA CYS A 341 -9.80 -1.25 -25.62
C CYS A 341 -9.70 -1.06 -24.11
N ARG A 342 -9.41 0.17 -23.70
CA ARG A 342 -9.36 0.51 -22.28
C ARG A 342 -10.78 0.72 -21.76
N ILE A 343 -11.05 0.15 -20.59
CA ILE A 343 -12.29 0.36 -19.84
C ILE A 343 -11.99 1.00 -18.49
N SER A 344 -12.81 1.96 -18.10
CA SER A 344 -12.73 2.66 -16.81
C SER A 344 -14.10 2.75 -16.15
N TYR A 345 -14.15 2.42 -14.86
CA TYR A 345 -15.35 2.50 -14.03
C TYR A 345 -15.12 3.49 -12.89
N VAL A 346 -15.95 4.52 -12.82
CA VAL A 346 -15.88 5.53 -11.75
C VAL A 346 -16.69 5.04 -10.55
N VAL A 347 -16.03 4.96 -9.40
CA VAL A 347 -16.65 4.48 -8.16
C VAL A 347 -17.68 5.51 -7.67
N PRO A 348 -18.96 5.11 -7.49
CA PRO A 348 -20.01 6.02 -7.06
C PRO A 348 -19.81 6.44 -5.60
N PRO A 349 -20.49 7.50 -5.12
CA PRO A 349 -20.45 7.89 -3.72
C PRO A 349 -20.85 6.72 -2.80
N ASN A 350 -20.11 6.56 -1.71
CA ASN A 350 -20.50 5.61 -0.66
C ASN A 350 -21.85 6.02 -0.08
N LYS A 351 -22.64 5.04 0.37
CA LYS A 351 -23.78 5.36 1.23
C LYS A 351 -23.23 6.12 2.42
N VAL A 352 -23.85 7.25 2.77
CA VAL A 352 -23.62 7.87 4.07
C VAL A 352 -23.94 6.76 5.06
N ASP A 353 -22.96 6.34 5.87
CA ASP A 353 -23.28 5.59 7.06
C ASP A 353 -24.31 6.47 7.76
N GLU A 354 -25.57 6.05 7.79
CA GLU A 354 -26.48 6.58 8.80
C GLU A 354 -25.68 6.40 10.07
N ASP A 355 -25.19 7.51 10.61
CA ASP A 355 -24.57 7.55 11.92
C ASP A 355 -25.56 6.75 12.75
N LYS A 356 -25.23 5.48 13.04
CA LYS A 356 -25.84 4.75 14.12
C LYS A 356 -25.48 5.66 15.26
N GLY A 357 -26.42 6.54 15.58
CA GLY A 357 -26.18 7.61 16.51
C GLY A 357 -25.53 6.93 17.69
N LYS A 358 -24.46 7.51 18.19
CA LYS A 358 -23.98 7.21 19.54
C LYS A 358 -25.07 7.55 20.59
N GLY A 359 -26.36 7.34 20.30
CA GLY A 359 -27.33 6.93 21.29
C GLY A 359 -26.96 5.51 21.67
N SER A 360 -26.03 5.40 22.61
CA SER A 360 -25.93 4.21 23.45
C SER A 360 -27.35 3.83 23.85
N SER A 361 -27.81 2.64 23.45
CA SER A 361 -28.97 1.98 24.04
C SER A 361 -28.60 1.66 25.50
N LEU A 362 -28.50 2.70 26.32
CA LEU A 362 -28.27 2.59 27.74
C LEU A 362 -29.51 1.93 28.31
N SER A 363 -29.33 0.68 28.71
CA SER A 363 -30.09 -0.05 29.72
C SER A 363 -30.94 0.91 30.56
N THR A 364 -32.25 0.69 30.54
CA THR A 364 -33.34 1.50 31.12
C THR A 364 -33.31 1.62 32.66
N LYS A 365 -32.15 1.50 33.31
CA LYS A 365 -32.00 1.39 34.78
C LYS A 365 -31.24 2.54 35.48
N LYS A 366 -30.65 3.51 34.76
CA LYS A 366 -29.88 4.62 35.37
C LYS A 366 -30.65 5.93 35.38
N THR A 367 -30.56 6.67 36.48
CA THR A 367 -31.19 7.99 36.64
C THR A 367 -30.47 9.07 35.81
N VAL A 368 -31.18 10.16 35.46
CA VAL A 368 -30.61 11.28 34.68
C VAL A 368 -29.39 11.89 35.40
N SER A 369 -29.42 11.96 36.74
CA SER A 369 -28.31 12.47 37.56
C SER A 369 -27.05 11.60 37.45
N GLU A 370 -27.19 10.28 37.39
CA GLU A 370 -26.06 9.35 37.19
C GLU A 370 -25.44 9.49 35.81
N ARG A 371 -26.27 9.66 34.77
CA ARG A 371 -25.79 9.89 33.39
C ARG A 371 -24.97 11.18 33.28
N ILE A 372 -25.45 12.27 33.88
CA ILE A 372 -24.72 13.56 33.90
C ILE A 372 -23.37 13.40 34.61
N LYS A 373 -23.33 12.71 35.75
CA LYS A 373 -22.07 12.46 36.48
C LYS A 373 -21.10 11.59 35.68
N GLU A 374 -21.58 10.58 34.96
CA GLU A 374 -20.76 9.75 34.07
C GLU A 374 -20.18 10.57 32.90
N GLU A 375 -20.99 11.38 32.21
CA GLU A 375 -20.51 12.24 31.12
C GLU A 375 -19.49 13.29 31.60
N VAL A 376 -19.73 13.93 32.75
CA VAL A 376 -18.79 14.91 33.33
C VAL A 376 -17.47 14.22 33.68
N ARG A 377 -17.50 13.02 34.27
CA ARG A 377 -16.29 12.25 34.57
C ARG A 377 -15.54 11.90 33.28
N ASP A 378 -16.23 11.40 32.27
CA ASP A 378 -15.63 10.99 31.00
C ASP A 378 -15.05 12.20 30.23
N ALA A 379 -15.68 13.37 30.35
CA ALA A 379 -15.14 14.63 29.86
C ALA A 379 -13.86 15.06 30.62
N LYS A 380 -13.86 15.03 31.97
CA LYS A 380 -12.67 15.31 32.77
C LYS A 380 -11.51 14.34 32.44
N LEU A 381 -11.81 13.06 32.22
CA LEU A 381 -10.86 12.04 31.78
C LEU A 381 -10.27 12.32 30.41
N LYS A 382 -11.12 12.76 29.47
CA LYS A 382 -10.67 13.15 28.14
C LYS A 382 -9.72 14.35 28.21
N VAL A 383 -10.04 15.34 29.04
CA VAL A 383 -9.16 16.50 29.28
C VAL A 383 -7.82 16.05 29.87
N LEU A 384 -7.83 15.20 30.90
CA LEU A 384 -6.63 14.64 31.53
C LEU A 384 -5.72 13.92 30.51
N GLY A 385 -6.31 13.18 29.56
CA GLY A 385 -5.57 12.48 28.50
C GLY A 385 -5.01 13.39 27.40
N THR A 386 -5.55 14.61 27.23
CA THR A 386 -5.09 15.58 26.23
C THR A 386 -4.10 16.61 26.74
N LEU A 387 -4.00 16.78 28.06
CA LEU A 387 -3.04 17.67 28.70
C LEU A 387 -1.62 17.19 28.41
N LYS A 388 -0.84 18.04 27.75
CA LYS A 388 0.59 17.83 27.55
C LYS A 388 1.32 18.06 28.87
N GLN A 389 2.45 17.38 29.08
CA GLN A 389 3.28 17.50 30.29
C GLN A 389 4.69 18.01 29.93
N GLU A 390 4.78 18.94 28.98
CA GLU A 390 6.03 19.42 28.42
C GLU A 390 6.68 20.47 29.34
N THR A 391 5.87 21.32 29.98
CA THR A 391 6.31 22.36 30.92
C THR A 391 6.06 21.99 32.39
N ASP A 392 6.76 22.65 33.32
CA ASP A 392 6.59 22.39 34.76
C ASP A 392 5.23 22.88 35.30
N GLU A 393 4.65 23.92 34.70
CA GLU A 393 3.28 24.40 35.01
C GLU A 393 2.22 23.37 34.60
N GLU A 394 2.26 22.91 33.34
CA GLU A 394 1.32 21.88 32.85
C GLU A 394 1.41 20.57 33.65
N ARG A 395 2.62 20.20 34.11
CA ARG A 395 2.83 19.02 34.96
C ARG A 395 2.16 19.16 36.32
N LEU A 396 2.20 20.35 36.90
CA LEU A 396 1.59 20.62 38.20
C LEU A 396 0.06 20.58 38.07
N GLU A 397 -0.50 21.23 37.06
CA GLU A 397 -1.94 21.17 36.76
C GLU A 397 -2.41 19.73 36.46
N TRP A 398 -1.63 18.95 35.71
CA TRP A 398 -1.94 17.55 35.44
C TRP A 398 -1.94 16.72 36.74
N LYS A 399 -0.95 16.91 37.61
CA LYS A 399 -0.88 16.22 38.91
C LYS A 399 -2.04 16.61 39.82
N GLU A 400 -2.43 17.88 39.87
CA GLU A 400 -3.57 18.36 40.65
C GLU A 400 -4.90 17.77 40.13
N LEU A 401 -5.11 17.79 38.81
CA LEU A 401 -6.31 17.22 38.19
C LEU A 401 -6.38 15.71 38.42
N ALA A 402 -5.25 14.99 38.27
CA ALA A 402 -5.17 13.56 38.55
C ALA A 402 -5.47 13.25 40.03
N ALA A 403 -4.92 14.03 40.97
CA ALA A 403 -5.17 13.87 42.39
C ALA A 403 -6.64 14.13 42.76
N SER A 404 -7.23 15.20 42.22
CA SER A 404 -8.66 15.52 42.39
C SER A 404 -9.54 14.38 41.88
N LEU A 405 -9.30 13.90 40.66
CA LEU A 405 -10.06 12.79 40.08
C LEU A 405 -9.88 11.48 40.85
N LYS A 406 -8.66 11.19 41.35
CA LYS A 406 -8.38 10.01 42.16
C LYS A 406 -9.11 10.07 43.50
N SER A 407 -9.32 11.26 44.07
CA SER A 407 -10.12 11.45 45.28
C SER A 407 -11.62 11.26 45.04
N GLU A 408 -12.14 11.72 43.89
CA GLU A 408 -13.55 11.57 43.51
C GLU A 408 -13.89 10.12 43.09
N TYR A 409 -12.95 9.41 42.43
CA TYR A 409 -13.18 8.08 41.84
C TYR A 409 -12.02 7.08 42.11
N PRO A 410 -11.74 6.73 43.38
CA PRO A 410 -10.53 5.98 43.75
C PRO A 410 -10.44 4.55 43.20
N LYS A 411 -11.57 3.90 42.88
CA LYS A 411 -11.62 2.53 42.34
C LYS A 411 -11.97 2.46 40.85
N TYR A 412 -12.01 3.59 40.14
CA TYR A 412 -12.39 3.59 38.73
C TYR A 412 -11.19 3.26 37.83
N THR A 413 -11.10 2.00 37.41
CA THR A 413 -9.96 1.46 36.63
C THR A 413 -9.61 2.29 35.38
N PRO A 414 -10.56 2.79 34.56
CA PRO A 414 -10.20 3.60 33.39
C PRO A 414 -9.50 4.93 33.74
N LEU A 415 -9.80 5.52 34.91
CA LEU A 415 -9.06 6.69 35.40
C LEU A 415 -7.63 6.32 35.79
N LEU A 416 -7.47 5.25 36.57
CA LEU A 416 -6.14 4.80 37.01
C LEU A 416 -5.26 4.42 35.81
N ALA A 417 -5.84 3.76 34.81
CA ALA A 417 -5.16 3.44 33.56
C ALA A 417 -4.76 4.70 32.78
N LYS A 418 -5.62 5.74 32.74
CA LYS A 418 -5.30 7.02 32.12
C LYS A 418 -4.21 7.80 32.85
N ILE A 419 -4.16 7.72 34.18
CA ILE A 419 -3.08 8.30 34.99
C ILE A 419 -1.76 7.60 34.66
N LEU A 420 -1.75 6.27 34.60
CA LEU A 420 -0.57 5.49 34.20
C LEU A 420 -0.09 5.87 32.78
N GLU A 421 -1.01 5.93 31.81
CA GLU A 421 -0.69 6.34 30.43
C GLU A 421 -0.08 7.74 30.36
N GLY A 422 -0.61 8.69 31.16
CA GLY A 422 -0.06 10.04 31.25
C GLY A 422 1.35 10.07 31.85
N LEU A 423 1.63 9.27 32.89
CA LEU A 423 2.97 9.17 33.47
C LEU A 423 3.98 8.58 32.46
N VAL A 424 3.62 7.48 31.81
CA VAL A 424 4.49 6.81 30.81
C VAL A 424 4.75 7.70 29.58
N SER A 425 3.81 8.57 29.22
CA SER A 425 3.94 9.49 28.09
C SER A 425 4.84 10.70 28.38
N ARG A 426 5.36 10.83 29.60
CA ARG A 426 6.18 11.98 30.02
C ARG A 426 7.52 11.99 29.27
N SER A 427 7.88 13.16 28.74
CA SER A 427 9.18 13.41 28.11
C SER A 427 10.10 14.23 29.03
N ASN A 428 11.41 14.12 28.85
CA ASN A 428 12.44 14.89 29.59
C ASN A 428 12.40 14.69 31.12
N VAL A 429 12.51 13.44 31.55
CA VAL A 429 12.61 13.05 32.96
C VAL A 429 14.05 13.24 33.45
N LYS A 430 14.25 14.10 34.46
CA LYS A 430 15.58 14.34 35.07
C LYS A 430 15.97 13.20 36.02
N ASP A 431 15.05 12.80 36.89
CA ASP A 431 15.22 11.70 37.83
C ASP A 431 14.42 10.49 37.34
N LYS A 432 15.10 9.57 36.66
CA LYS A 432 14.48 8.39 36.06
C LYS A 432 14.03 7.37 37.11
N ILE A 433 14.81 7.18 38.17
CA ILE A 433 14.51 6.18 39.19
C ILE A 433 13.22 6.55 39.93
N HIS A 434 13.12 7.80 40.40
CA HIS A 434 11.89 8.27 41.06
C HIS A 434 10.69 8.22 40.11
N HIS A 435 10.88 8.52 38.83
CA HIS A 435 9.80 8.45 37.85
C HIS A 435 9.31 7.02 37.62
N ASP A 436 10.22 6.06 37.49
CA ASP A 436 9.88 4.65 37.32
C ASP A 436 9.20 4.09 38.59
N GLU A 437 9.56 4.58 39.78
CA GLU A 437 8.84 4.32 41.04
C GLU A 437 7.40 4.86 40.99
N GLU A 438 7.18 6.11 40.54
CA GLU A 438 5.84 6.68 40.31
C GLU A 438 5.02 5.82 39.31
N VAL A 439 5.65 5.30 38.26
CA VAL A 439 5.02 4.41 37.26
C VAL A 439 4.64 3.06 37.87
N ILE A 440 5.52 2.46 38.67
CA ILE A 440 5.25 1.20 39.38
C ILE A 440 4.06 1.38 40.34
N ASP A 441 4.02 2.46 41.10
CA ASP A 441 2.91 2.77 42.00
C ASP A 441 1.61 2.97 41.24
N ALA A 442 1.62 3.72 40.14
CA ALA A 442 0.45 3.90 39.30
C ALA A 442 -0.05 2.58 38.70
N ALA A 443 0.87 1.71 38.24
CA ALA A 443 0.53 0.39 37.73
C ALA A 443 -0.06 -0.52 38.82
N ASN A 444 0.49 -0.51 40.04
CA ASN A 444 -0.06 -1.24 41.18
C ASN A 444 -1.49 -0.78 41.50
N ASN A 445 -1.75 0.54 41.48
CA ASN A 445 -3.12 1.05 41.68
C ASN A 445 -4.11 0.48 40.64
N VAL A 446 -3.70 0.36 39.37
CA VAL A 446 -4.54 -0.26 38.33
C VAL A 446 -4.76 -1.75 38.62
N ILE A 447 -3.69 -2.49 38.89
CA ILE A 447 -3.72 -3.94 39.18
C ILE A 447 -4.62 -4.24 40.39
N ASP A 448 -4.49 -3.47 41.46
CA ASP A 448 -5.24 -3.64 42.70
C ASP A 448 -6.72 -3.25 42.56
N SER A 449 -7.06 -2.42 41.55
CA SER A 449 -8.45 -2.07 41.25
C SER A 449 -9.22 -3.16 40.51
N ILE A 450 -8.53 -4.17 39.95
CA ILE A 450 -9.11 -5.20 39.08
C ILE A 450 -9.24 -6.51 39.85
N ASP A 451 -10.45 -7.07 39.91
CA ASP A 451 -10.67 -8.43 40.40
C ASP A 451 -10.19 -9.44 39.35
N ARG A 452 -9.00 -10.00 39.59
CA ARG A 452 -8.35 -10.97 38.70
C ARG A 452 -9.07 -12.32 38.66
N ASP A 453 -9.69 -12.73 39.76
CA ASP A 453 -10.40 -14.01 39.80
C ASP A 453 -11.71 -13.93 39.01
N GLU A 454 -12.43 -12.82 39.11
CA GLU A 454 -13.62 -12.55 38.30
C GLU A 454 -13.27 -12.50 36.81
N LEU A 455 -12.22 -11.76 36.45
CA LEU A 455 -11.76 -11.64 35.06
C LEU A 455 -11.35 -12.99 34.48
N ALA A 456 -10.63 -13.82 35.24
CA ALA A 456 -10.20 -15.15 34.80
C ALA A 456 -11.38 -16.11 34.62
N ARG A 457 -12.36 -16.11 35.55
CA ARG A 457 -13.58 -16.91 35.44
C ARG A 457 -14.40 -16.55 34.21
N PHE A 458 -14.52 -15.25 33.90
CA PHE A 458 -15.25 -14.79 32.74
C PHE A 458 -14.67 -15.33 31.43
N PHE A 459 -13.35 -15.29 31.25
CA PHE A 459 -12.71 -15.80 30.03
C PHE A 459 -12.59 -17.33 29.96
N ALA A 460 -12.74 -18.04 31.08
CA ALA A 460 -12.79 -19.50 31.10
C ALA A 460 -14.15 -20.06 30.62
N LEU A 461 -15.23 -19.27 30.71
CA LEU A 461 -16.57 -19.64 30.27
C LEU A 461 -16.79 -19.21 28.82
N LYS A 462 -17.28 -20.12 27.97
CA LYS A 462 -17.72 -19.76 26.60
C LYS A 462 -19.08 -19.07 26.68
N ASN A 463 -19.12 -17.78 26.36
CA ASN A 463 -20.36 -17.02 26.24
C ASN A 463 -20.96 -17.16 24.82
N ASP A 464 -22.30 -17.18 24.73
CA ASP A 464 -23.07 -17.29 23.48
C ASP A 464 -22.99 -15.97 22.68
N PRO A 465 -22.54 -15.96 21.41
CA PRO A 465 -22.27 -14.74 20.65
C PRO A 465 -23.52 -14.02 20.08
N GLU A 466 -24.74 -14.54 20.25
CA GLU A 466 -25.95 -13.95 19.62
C GLU A 466 -26.73 -12.92 20.46
N ASP A 467 -26.29 -12.59 21.69
CA ASP A 467 -26.93 -11.59 22.56
C ASP A 467 -26.13 -10.27 22.61
N GLU A 468 -26.77 -9.14 22.24
CA GLU A 468 -26.17 -7.80 22.28
C GLU A 468 -25.70 -7.39 23.69
N ASP A 469 -26.41 -7.80 24.75
CA ASP A 469 -26.02 -7.49 26.13
C ASP A 469 -24.78 -8.31 26.54
N ALA A 470 -24.68 -9.56 26.09
CA ALA A 470 -23.51 -10.40 26.31
C ALA A 470 -22.27 -9.88 25.55
N GLU A 471 -22.45 -9.35 24.33
CA GLU A 471 -21.36 -8.75 23.56
C GLU A 471 -20.80 -7.48 24.24
N ASN A 472 -21.68 -6.64 24.78
CA ASN A 472 -21.28 -5.43 25.52
C ASN A 472 -20.54 -5.75 26.83
N ILE A 473 -20.97 -6.79 27.55
CA ILE A 473 -20.28 -7.27 28.75
C ILE A 473 -18.90 -7.80 28.38
N ARG A 474 -18.80 -8.60 27.31
CA ARG A 474 -17.53 -9.13 26.80
C ARG A 474 -16.54 -8.01 26.44
N LYS A 475 -16.98 -6.98 25.71
CA LYS A 475 -16.15 -5.80 25.36
C LYS A 475 -15.61 -5.09 26.61
N LYS A 476 -16.40 -5.00 27.68
CA LYS A 476 -15.95 -4.43 28.96
C LYS A 476 -14.86 -5.27 29.61
N PHE A 477 -15.07 -6.59 29.73
CA PHE A 477 -14.06 -7.50 30.31
C PHE A 477 -12.78 -7.57 29.46
N GLU A 478 -12.89 -7.50 28.12
CA GLU A 478 -11.73 -7.37 27.22
C GLU A 478 -10.97 -6.06 27.47
N SER A 479 -11.67 -4.93 27.60
CA SER A 479 -11.05 -3.65 27.96
C SER A 479 -10.36 -3.68 29.34
N THR A 480 -10.97 -4.32 30.34
CA THR A 480 -10.37 -4.46 31.68
C THR A 480 -9.12 -5.34 31.64
N ARG A 481 -9.15 -6.45 30.89
CA ARG A 481 -7.97 -7.30 30.66
C ARG A 481 -6.84 -6.52 29.98
N ASP A 482 -7.17 -5.72 28.98
CA ASP A 482 -6.17 -4.93 28.25
C ASP A 482 -5.53 -3.85 29.15
N GLN A 483 -6.32 -3.24 30.04
CA GLN A 483 -5.82 -2.32 31.07
C GLN A 483 -4.91 -3.03 32.09
N LEU A 484 -5.29 -4.23 32.55
CA LEU A 484 -4.47 -5.05 33.44
C LEU A 484 -3.13 -5.43 32.79
N ALA A 485 -3.19 -5.91 31.54
CA ALA A 485 -2.01 -6.30 30.79
C ALA A 485 -1.08 -5.12 30.51
N GLU A 486 -1.63 -3.94 30.20
CA GLU A 486 -0.84 -2.71 30.05
C GLU A 486 -0.15 -2.32 31.36
N ALA A 487 -0.87 -2.35 32.50
CA ALA A 487 -0.29 -2.04 33.80
C ALA A 487 0.86 -2.99 34.18
N LEU A 488 0.66 -4.29 34.03
CA LEU A 488 1.71 -5.30 34.26
C LEU A 488 2.90 -5.10 33.31
N TYR A 489 2.65 -4.76 32.04
CA TYR A 489 3.72 -4.50 31.08
C TYR A 489 4.56 -3.28 31.45
N GLN A 490 3.92 -2.14 31.75
CA GLN A 490 4.61 -0.90 32.14
C GLN A 490 5.38 -1.07 33.47
N LYS A 491 4.78 -1.76 34.45
CA LYS A 491 5.45 -2.14 35.70
C LYS A 491 6.71 -2.97 35.44
N GLY A 492 6.64 -3.95 34.53
CA GLY A 492 7.77 -4.79 34.18
C GLY A 492 8.92 -4.01 33.53
N LEU A 493 8.60 -3.05 32.64
CA LEU A 493 9.61 -2.18 32.02
C LEU A 493 10.28 -1.28 33.06
N ALA A 494 9.50 -0.63 33.92
CA ALA A 494 10.00 0.24 34.98
C ALA A 494 10.91 -0.52 35.97
N LEU A 495 10.51 -1.73 36.39
CA LEU A 495 11.35 -2.59 37.24
C LEU A 495 12.71 -2.92 36.59
N ALA A 496 12.71 -3.23 35.29
CA ALA A 496 13.94 -3.53 34.57
C ALA A 496 14.85 -2.31 34.37
N GLU A 497 14.27 -1.12 34.14
CA GLU A 497 15.05 0.12 33.99
C GLU A 497 15.70 0.51 35.34
N ILE A 498 14.95 0.43 36.45
CA ILE A 498 15.50 0.69 37.80
C ILE A 498 16.67 -0.25 38.13
N GLU A 499 16.53 -1.55 37.85
CA GLU A 499 17.60 -2.53 38.04
C GLU A 499 18.83 -2.17 37.20
N SER A 500 18.63 -1.85 35.91
CA SER A 500 19.72 -1.45 35.00
C SER A 500 20.43 -0.17 35.45
N LEU A 501 19.71 0.82 35.98
CA LEU A 501 20.30 2.08 36.45
C LEU A 501 21.07 1.88 37.77
N LYS A 502 20.55 1.05 38.68
CA LYS A 502 21.24 0.72 39.94
C LYS A 502 22.54 -0.06 39.70
N ASP A 503 22.55 -0.97 38.73
CA ASP A 503 23.77 -1.68 38.33
C ASP A 503 24.83 -0.73 37.75
N LEU A 504 24.43 0.26 36.94
CA LEU A 504 25.34 1.28 36.41
C LEU A 504 25.95 2.15 37.52
N ASP A 505 25.13 2.63 38.48
CA ASP A 505 25.59 3.39 39.64
C ASP A 505 26.55 2.59 40.53
N ALA A 506 26.30 1.28 40.70
CA ALA A 506 27.19 0.38 41.43
C ALA A 506 28.52 0.18 40.70
N THR A 507 28.50 0.10 39.36
CA THR A 507 29.71 -0.07 38.53
C THR A 507 30.55 1.20 38.44
N GLU A 508 29.93 2.39 38.48
CA GLU A 508 30.64 3.67 38.53
C GLU A 508 31.25 3.93 39.92
N ARG A 509 30.55 3.58 41.01
CA ARG A 509 31.10 3.68 42.38
C ARG A 509 32.23 2.69 42.66
N ALA A 510 32.24 1.54 41.99
CA ALA A 510 33.30 0.53 42.11
C ALA A 510 34.63 0.92 41.40
N LYS A 511 34.68 2.04 40.67
CA LYS A 511 35.93 2.55 40.08
C LYS A 511 36.76 3.46 40.99
N ASP A 512 36.24 3.82 42.17
CA ASP A 512 36.92 4.75 43.10
C ASP A 512 37.31 4.15 44.45
N VAL A 513 37.06 2.87 44.75
CA VAL A 513 37.63 2.21 45.94
C VAL A 513 37.85 0.72 45.67
N ASP A 514 39.10 0.26 45.79
CA ASP A 514 39.44 -1.15 45.98
C ASP A 514 38.78 -1.63 47.28
N SER A 515 37.70 -2.40 47.18
CA SER A 515 37.25 -3.23 48.29
C SER A 515 36.54 -4.47 47.80
N GLU A 516 36.97 -5.58 48.39
CA GLU A 516 36.72 -6.97 48.07
C GLU A 516 35.24 -7.40 48.13
N GLN A 517 34.99 -8.50 47.45
CA GLN A 517 33.81 -9.37 47.47
C GLN A 517 32.91 -9.26 48.73
N SER A 518 31.64 -9.00 48.50
CA SER A 518 30.55 -9.51 49.35
C SER A 518 29.51 -10.22 48.48
N THR A 519 29.70 -11.53 48.31
CA THR A 519 28.61 -12.46 48.03
C THR A 519 27.68 -12.45 49.24
N ASP A 520 26.57 -11.72 49.16
CA ASP A 520 25.49 -11.84 50.13
C ASP A 520 24.26 -12.43 49.42
N GLY A 521 24.10 -13.74 49.61
CA GLY A 521 22.93 -14.49 49.18
C GLY A 521 21.76 -14.16 50.08
N SER A 522 20.96 -13.18 49.67
CA SER A 522 19.61 -12.96 50.19
C SER A 522 18.63 -13.30 49.08
N SER A 523 17.73 -14.24 49.36
CA SER A 523 16.63 -14.67 48.50
C SER A 523 15.57 -13.56 48.40
N HIS A 524 15.91 -12.43 47.80
CA HIS A 524 14.92 -11.45 47.41
C HIS A 524 14.08 -12.02 46.26
N PRO A 525 12.74 -11.96 46.33
CA PRO A 525 11.89 -12.36 45.21
C PRO A 525 12.24 -11.50 43.99
N ASP A 526 12.49 -12.13 42.84
CA ASP A 526 12.68 -11.42 41.58
C ASP A 526 11.33 -10.81 41.16
N LEU A 527 11.07 -9.59 41.64
CA LEU A 527 9.84 -8.86 41.41
C LEU A 527 9.51 -8.71 39.92
N PHE A 528 10.53 -8.64 39.06
CA PHE A 528 10.34 -8.62 37.62
C PHE A 528 9.82 -9.96 37.11
N GLU A 529 10.40 -11.08 37.55
CA GLU A 529 9.99 -12.41 37.10
C GLU A 529 8.57 -12.75 37.57
N GLU A 530 8.21 -12.39 38.80
CA GLU A 530 6.85 -12.53 39.32
C GLU A 530 5.84 -11.74 38.46
N ASN A 531 6.16 -10.48 38.17
CA ASN A 531 5.32 -9.62 37.34
C ASN A 531 5.22 -10.15 35.89
N PHE A 532 6.30 -10.66 35.32
CA PHE A 532 6.31 -11.26 33.98
C PHE A 532 5.45 -12.53 33.90
N LEU A 533 5.59 -13.42 34.89
CA LEU A 533 4.78 -14.64 34.98
C LEU A 533 3.29 -14.31 35.14
N GLU A 534 2.96 -13.23 35.85
CA GLU A 534 1.59 -12.73 35.94
C GLU A 534 1.10 -12.22 34.59
N LEU A 535 1.86 -11.36 33.89
CA LEU A 535 1.49 -10.87 32.55
C LEU A 535 1.23 -12.00 31.56
N LYS A 536 2.08 -13.05 31.60
CA LYS A 536 1.98 -14.22 30.72
C LYS A 536 0.65 -14.97 30.84
N LYS A 537 -0.06 -14.87 31.97
CA LYS A 537 -1.39 -15.48 32.14
C LYS A 537 -2.47 -14.80 31.29
N TRP A 538 -2.27 -13.52 30.94
CA TRP A 538 -3.32 -12.68 30.35
C TRP A 538 -3.13 -12.43 28.85
N VAL A 539 -1.88 -12.42 28.36
CA VAL A 539 -1.56 -12.04 26.99
C VAL A 539 -0.43 -12.90 26.39
N ASP A 540 -0.36 -12.92 25.05
CA ASP A 540 0.83 -13.42 24.36
C ASP A 540 1.99 -12.43 24.50
N VAL A 541 2.92 -12.75 25.39
CA VAL A 541 4.13 -11.97 25.68
C VAL A 541 5.11 -11.90 24.51
N LYS A 542 4.92 -12.65 23.43
CA LYS A 542 5.72 -12.57 22.20
C LYS A 542 5.10 -11.67 21.12
N SER A 543 3.89 -11.15 21.35
CA SER A 543 3.25 -10.21 20.44
C SER A 543 4.06 -8.93 20.25
N SER A 544 3.80 -8.18 19.18
CA SER A 544 4.50 -6.91 18.89
C SER A 544 4.34 -5.86 20.00
N LYS A 545 3.23 -5.91 20.75
CA LYS A 545 2.93 -4.99 21.85
C LYS A 545 3.76 -5.29 23.11
N TYR A 546 3.82 -6.56 23.54
CA TYR A 546 4.43 -6.95 24.81
C TYR A 546 5.85 -7.54 24.67
N GLY A 547 6.27 -7.82 23.45
CA GLY A 547 7.51 -8.56 23.14
C GLY A 547 8.79 -7.95 23.69
N ILE A 548 8.87 -6.63 23.87
CA ILE A 548 10.04 -5.95 24.43
C ILE A 548 10.32 -6.40 25.88
N LEU A 549 9.28 -6.69 26.67
CA LEU A 549 9.48 -7.20 28.02
C LEU A 549 10.07 -8.61 28.00
N THR A 550 9.66 -9.43 27.03
CA THR A 550 10.27 -10.76 26.78
C THR A 550 11.73 -10.64 26.35
N VAL A 551 12.06 -9.70 25.46
CA VAL A 551 13.46 -9.41 25.06
C VAL A 551 14.29 -9.04 26.29
N THR A 552 13.76 -8.18 27.16
CA THR A 552 14.40 -7.74 28.40
C THR A 552 14.63 -8.91 29.36
N ARG A 553 13.63 -9.76 29.58
CA ARG A 553 13.73 -10.97 30.41
C ARG A 553 14.82 -11.93 29.91
N GLU A 554 14.86 -12.19 28.62
CA GLU A 554 15.84 -13.08 28.01
C GLU A 554 17.26 -12.49 28.09
N ARG A 555 17.41 -11.17 27.95
CA ARG A 555 18.68 -10.46 28.16
C ARG A 555 19.14 -10.53 29.62
N ARG A 556 18.25 -10.32 30.60
CA ARG A 556 18.52 -10.52 32.05
C ARG A 556 19.04 -11.93 32.32
N SER A 557 18.42 -12.94 31.71
CA SER A 557 18.81 -14.35 31.82
C SER A 557 20.06 -14.73 30.98
N LYS A 558 20.77 -13.77 30.36
CA LYS A 558 21.91 -13.98 29.44
C LYS A 558 21.60 -14.90 28.24
N ARG A 559 20.32 -15.10 27.89
CA ARG A 559 19.86 -15.86 26.72
C ARG A 559 19.74 -14.94 25.49
N LEU A 560 20.86 -14.31 25.12
CA LEU A 560 20.91 -13.24 24.12
C LEU A 560 20.40 -13.67 22.73
N GLY A 561 20.66 -14.91 22.32
CA GLY A 561 20.15 -15.44 21.05
C GLY A 561 18.62 -15.52 21.00
N THR A 562 17.97 -15.90 22.10
CA THR A 562 16.51 -15.90 22.23
C THR A 562 15.96 -14.48 22.23
N ALA A 563 16.61 -13.57 22.96
CA ALA A 563 16.26 -12.15 22.97
C ALA A 563 16.29 -11.55 21.55
N LEU A 564 17.36 -11.84 20.80
CA LEU A 564 17.51 -11.40 19.42
C LEU A 564 16.46 -12.02 18.49
N LYS A 565 16.12 -13.30 18.66
CA LYS A 565 15.08 -13.97 17.88
C LYS A 565 13.72 -13.30 18.09
N VAL A 566 13.31 -13.11 19.36
CA VAL A 566 12.05 -12.45 19.70
C VAL A 566 12.00 -11.03 19.12
N LEU A 567 13.10 -10.28 19.22
CA LEU A 567 13.19 -8.94 18.63
C LEU A 567 13.08 -8.95 17.10
N CYS A 568 13.71 -9.91 16.42
CA CYS A 568 13.57 -10.07 14.97
C CYS A 568 12.12 -10.41 14.58
N ASP A 569 11.46 -11.29 15.33
CA ASP A 569 10.06 -11.66 15.09
C ASP A 569 9.14 -10.44 15.27
N ILE A 570 9.38 -9.59 16.29
CA ILE A 570 8.66 -8.31 16.47
C ILE A 570 8.87 -7.41 15.25
N ILE A 571 10.12 -7.21 14.81
CA ILE A 571 10.44 -6.33 13.67
C ILE A 571 9.81 -6.84 12.37
N GLN A 572 9.74 -8.15 12.17
CA GLN A 572 9.15 -8.75 10.96
C GLN A 572 7.62 -8.71 10.98
N ASN A 573 7.01 -8.89 12.15
CA ASN A 573 5.56 -8.88 12.32
C ASN A 573 4.99 -7.46 12.53
N ASP A 574 5.84 -6.45 12.74
CA ASP A 574 5.40 -5.07 12.83
C ASP A 574 4.96 -4.58 11.45
N ALA A 575 3.65 -4.33 11.35
CA ALA A 575 2.98 -3.84 10.17
C ALA A 575 3.22 -2.33 9.93
N GLU A 576 3.82 -1.63 10.88
CA GLU A 576 4.07 -0.19 10.83
C GLU A 576 5.45 0.16 10.26
N SER A 577 5.73 1.45 10.13
CA SER A 577 7.06 1.94 9.75
C SER A 577 8.12 1.47 10.72
N ALA A 578 9.30 1.11 10.20
CA ALA A 578 10.46 0.68 10.98
C ALA A 578 10.69 1.60 12.19
N LYS A 579 10.78 1.03 13.40
CA LYS A 579 11.00 1.79 14.64
C LYS A 579 12.48 1.80 14.98
N LYS A 580 13.11 2.99 14.96
CA LYS A 580 14.55 3.15 15.18
C LYS A 580 15.04 2.47 16.48
N LYS A 581 14.27 2.63 17.56
CA LYS A 581 14.56 2.02 18.89
C LYS A 581 14.74 0.50 18.82
N PHE A 582 13.95 -0.21 18.00
CA PHE A 582 14.07 -1.67 17.87
C PHE A 582 15.37 -2.09 17.18
N TYR A 583 15.81 -1.33 16.17
CA TYR A 583 17.07 -1.59 15.48
C TYR A 583 18.28 -1.18 16.34
N GLU A 584 18.17 -0.13 17.14
CA GLU A 584 19.19 0.23 18.14
C GLU A 584 19.35 -0.87 19.20
N LEU A 585 18.24 -1.43 19.70
CA LEU A 585 18.27 -2.58 20.61
C LEU A 585 18.83 -3.85 19.93
N LYS A 586 18.51 -4.06 18.65
CA LYS A 586 19.08 -5.17 17.87
C LYS A 586 20.59 -5.04 17.76
N LEU A 587 21.10 -3.84 17.51
CA LEU A 587 22.53 -3.57 17.50
C LEU A 587 23.18 -3.84 18.85
N SER A 588 22.58 -3.39 19.95
CA SER A 588 23.15 -3.62 21.28
C SER A 588 23.25 -5.13 21.58
N LEU A 589 22.22 -5.91 21.23
CA LEU A 589 22.25 -7.37 21.39
C LEU A 589 23.31 -8.02 20.50
N LEU A 590 23.46 -7.59 19.25
CA LEU A 590 24.48 -8.13 18.34
C LEU A 590 25.91 -7.84 18.83
N ASP A 591 26.14 -6.64 19.38
CA ASP A 591 27.41 -6.26 19.97
C ASP A 591 27.71 -7.08 21.24
N GLU A 592 26.73 -7.29 22.12
CA GLU A 592 26.87 -8.13 23.32
C GLU A 592 27.15 -9.61 22.99
N ILE A 593 26.52 -10.14 21.94
CA ILE A 593 26.79 -11.50 21.46
C ILE A 593 28.20 -11.59 20.83
N GLY A 594 28.76 -10.48 20.35
CA GLY A 594 30.06 -10.42 19.67
C GLY A 594 29.98 -10.68 18.16
N TRP A 595 28.79 -10.65 17.55
CA TRP A 595 28.60 -10.85 16.11
C TRP A 595 28.91 -9.58 15.31
N LYS A 596 30.18 -9.16 15.31
CA LYS A 596 30.66 -7.89 14.74
C LYS A 596 30.28 -7.65 13.28
N HIS A 597 30.29 -8.71 12.46
CA HIS A 597 29.94 -8.60 11.04
C HIS A 597 28.46 -8.24 10.85
N LEU A 598 27.55 -8.84 11.63
CA LEU A 598 26.13 -8.51 11.62
C LEU A 598 25.85 -7.14 12.22
N ALA A 599 26.54 -6.77 13.31
CA ALA A 599 26.42 -5.43 13.89
C ALA A 599 26.85 -4.35 12.87
N THR A 600 27.96 -4.58 12.15
CA THR A 600 28.43 -3.66 11.10
C THR A 600 27.42 -3.52 9.96
N TYR A 601 26.89 -4.65 9.48
CA TYR A 601 25.85 -4.67 8.46
C TYR A 601 24.60 -3.90 8.91
N GLU A 602 24.16 -4.12 10.14
CA GLU A 602 22.97 -3.47 10.69
C GLU A 602 23.18 -1.94 10.88
N ARG A 603 24.38 -1.50 11.28
CA ARG A 603 24.74 -0.06 11.32
C ARG A 603 24.67 0.59 9.94
N GLN A 604 25.15 -0.09 8.90
CA GLN A 604 25.02 0.42 7.52
C GLN A 604 23.56 0.54 7.10
N TRP A 605 22.74 -0.46 7.43
CA TRP A 605 21.32 -0.42 7.13
C TRP A 605 20.55 0.64 7.92
N MET A 606 20.98 1.00 9.13
CA MET A 606 20.38 2.11 9.86
C MET A 606 20.48 3.42 9.08
N LEU A 607 21.57 3.67 8.35
CA LEU A 607 21.72 4.86 7.52
C LEU A 607 20.71 4.91 6.36
N VAL A 608 20.32 3.73 5.86
CA VAL A 608 19.34 3.58 4.77
C VAL A 608 17.91 3.63 5.28
N ARG A 609 17.62 3.04 6.45
CA ARG A 609 16.28 3.00 7.05
C ARG A 609 15.89 4.30 7.74
N PHE A 610 16.87 5.02 8.28
CA PHE A 610 16.67 6.25 9.05
C PHE A 610 17.59 7.38 8.57
N PRO A 611 17.51 7.77 7.28
CA PRO A 611 18.31 8.86 6.78
C PRO A 611 17.92 10.19 7.47
N PRO A 612 18.88 11.08 7.75
CA PRO A 612 18.62 12.34 8.45
C PRO A 612 17.74 13.28 7.60
N THR A 613 17.93 13.26 6.29
CA THR A 613 17.22 14.07 5.30
C THR A 613 16.82 13.21 4.11
N LEU A 614 15.80 13.66 3.38
CA LEU A 614 15.51 13.09 2.07
C LEU A 614 16.69 13.37 1.11
N PRO A 615 16.94 12.49 0.13
CA PRO A 615 17.83 12.80 -0.97
C PRO A 615 17.39 14.07 -1.70
N LEU A 616 18.34 14.83 -2.23
CA LEU A 616 18.05 15.98 -3.09
C LEU A 616 17.43 15.52 -4.42
N PHE A 617 16.64 16.41 -5.03
CA PHE A 617 16.15 16.27 -6.39
C PHE A 617 17.19 16.71 -7.42
#